data_AF-A0A6G3ZEQ6-F1
#
_entry.id   AF-A0A6G3ZEQ6-F1
#
_cell.length_a   1.000
_cell.length_b   1.000
_cell.length_c   1.000
_cell.angle_alpha   90.00
_cell.angle_beta   90.00
_cell.angle_gamma   90.00
#
_symmetry.space_group_name_H-M   'P 1'
#
loop_
_entity.id
_entity.type
_entity.pdbx_description
1 polymer ?
#
loop_
_entity_poly.entity_id
_entity_poly.type
_entity_poly.pdbx_seq_one_letter_code
_entity_poly.pdbx_strand_id
1 'polypeptide(L)'
;MTVTGNQKPAWAGEDLLSKCVNLLIHTKPLYALMKRQARQVLIKTAEKNGISWRQTHEQLAASDIHTLLPTLTNPEIGYPDYYQVPFHAYDAGNLCWQAAFEAESATYAMALRVWPQESLTWQAAQARLRSSFHQVLSDYITGPVQD
;
A
#
# COMPACT_ATOMS: atom_id res chain seq x y z
N MET A 1 -31.56 6.35 -10.32
CA MET A 1 -31.49 5.28 -9.30
C MET A 1 -30.61 5.78 -8.17
N THR A 2 -31.20 6.04 -6.99
CA THR A 2 -30.48 6.52 -5.81
C THR A 2 -29.73 5.38 -5.16
N VAL A 3 -28.40 5.36 -5.32
CA VAL A 3 -27.53 4.47 -4.55
C VAL A 3 -27.41 5.07 -3.16
N THR A 4 -28.26 4.61 -2.23
CA THR A 4 -28.03 4.80 -0.79
C THR A 4 -26.94 3.81 -0.37
N GLY A 5 -25.71 4.09 -0.76
CA GLY A 5 -24.53 3.37 -0.28
C GLY A 5 -24.29 3.79 1.16
N ASN A 6 -24.30 2.82 2.08
CA ASN A 6 -23.88 3.05 3.45
C ASN A 6 -22.48 3.67 3.41
N GLN A 7 -22.33 4.92 3.87
CA GLN A 7 -21.08 5.70 3.71
C GLN A 7 -19.89 5.08 4.47
N LYS A 8 -20.12 4.04 5.27
CA LYS A 8 -19.11 3.34 6.05
C LYS A 8 -19.15 1.83 5.78
N PRO A 9 -18.00 1.15 5.78
CA PRO A 9 -17.95 -0.31 5.74
C PRO A 9 -18.78 -0.93 6.87
N ALA A 10 -19.38 -2.10 6.65
CA ALA A 10 -20.24 -2.77 7.63
C ALA A 10 -19.56 -3.11 8.97
N TRP A 11 -18.23 -3.05 9.05
CA TRP A 11 -17.44 -3.27 10.25
C TRP A 11 -17.04 -1.98 10.97
N ALA A 12 -17.36 -0.80 10.41
CA ALA A 12 -17.01 0.51 10.95
C ALA A 12 -18.22 1.16 11.62
N GLY A 13 -18.47 0.81 12.88
CA GLY A 13 -19.59 1.33 13.69
C GLY A 13 -19.57 0.84 15.13
N GLU A 14 -20.73 0.89 15.79
CA GLU A 14 -20.93 0.39 17.17
C GLU A 14 -21.77 -0.90 17.24
N ASP A 15 -22.07 -1.51 16.09
CA ASP A 15 -22.83 -2.74 16.02
C ASP A 15 -22.05 -3.95 16.56
N LEU A 16 -22.74 -5.09 16.71
CA LEU A 16 -22.15 -6.32 17.25
C LEU A 16 -20.96 -6.81 16.41
N LEU A 17 -21.02 -6.64 15.10
CA LEU A 17 -19.93 -7.00 14.20
C LEU A 17 -18.70 -6.12 14.47
N SER A 18 -18.88 -4.81 14.57
CA SER A 18 -17.83 -3.84 14.87
C SER A 18 -17.20 -4.10 16.24
N LYS A 19 -18.00 -4.41 17.27
CA LYS A 19 -17.50 -4.80 18.60
C LYS A 19 -16.66 -6.08 18.56
N CYS A 20 -17.10 -7.08 17.80
CA CYS A 20 -16.35 -8.31 17.59
C CYS A 20 -15.01 -8.05 16.88
N VAL A 21 -15.03 -7.27 15.79
CA VAL A 21 -13.81 -6.87 15.06
C VAL A 21 -12.85 -6.10 15.97
N ASN A 22 -13.36 -5.16 16.76
CA ASN A 22 -12.55 -4.42 17.74
C ASN A 22 -11.91 -5.36 18.76
N LEU A 23 -12.64 -6.33 19.31
CA LEU A 23 -12.08 -7.31 20.25
C LEU A 23 -10.92 -8.11 19.63
N LEU A 24 -11.06 -8.53 18.37
CA LEU A 24 -10.00 -9.23 17.64
C LEU A 24 -8.77 -8.34 17.43
N ILE A 25 -8.97 -7.06 17.09
CA ILE A 25 -7.87 -6.08 16.89
C ILE A 25 -7.12 -5.81 18.20
N HIS A 26 -7.81 -5.69 19.33
CA HIS A 26 -7.17 -5.46 20.63
C HIS A 26 -6.41 -6.69 21.15
N THR A 27 -6.72 -7.88 20.62
CA THR A 27 -6.03 -9.12 20.98
C THR A 27 -4.76 -9.27 20.14
N LYS A 28 -3.62 -8.73 20.62
CA LYS A 28 -2.37 -8.61 19.85
C LYS A 28 -1.95 -9.86 19.04
N PRO A 29 -1.95 -11.09 19.58
CA PRO A 29 -1.57 -12.28 18.81
C PRO A 29 -2.53 -12.57 17.64
N LEU A 30 -3.83 -12.40 17.86
CA LEU A 30 -4.84 -12.58 16.81
C LEU A 30 -4.72 -11.49 15.75
N TYR A 31 -4.53 -10.25 16.18
CA TYR A 31 -4.31 -9.13 15.27
C TYR A 31 -3.06 -9.33 14.40
N ALA A 32 -1.95 -9.79 14.98
CA ALA A 32 -0.74 -10.09 14.23
C ALA A 32 -0.97 -11.19 13.17
N LEU A 33 -1.69 -12.25 13.53
CA LEU A 33 -2.08 -13.31 12.59
C LEU A 33 -2.96 -12.76 11.46
N MET A 34 -3.96 -11.95 11.79
CA MET A 34 -4.85 -11.32 10.81
C MET A 34 -4.06 -10.42 9.84
N LYS A 35 -3.14 -9.58 10.33
CA LYS A 35 -2.26 -8.76 9.49
C LYS A 35 -1.45 -9.62 8.52
N ARG A 36 -0.85 -10.70 9.01
CA ARG A 36 -0.08 -11.64 8.18
C ARG A 36 -0.96 -12.24 7.08
N GLN A 37 -2.16 -12.69 7.41
CA GLN A 37 -3.07 -13.29 6.42
C GLN A 37 -3.57 -12.28 5.39
N ALA A 38 -3.95 -11.07 5.83
CA ALA A 38 -4.37 -9.99 4.94
C ALA A 38 -3.26 -9.64 3.93
N ARG A 39 -2.01 -9.55 4.39
CA ARG A 39 -0.85 -9.35 3.52
C ARG A 39 -0.67 -10.51 2.52
N GLN A 40 -0.80 -11.76 2.96
CA GLN A 40 -0.69 -12.93 2.06
C GLN A 40 -1.78 -12.92 0.97
N VAL A 41 -3.01 -12.51 1.31
CA VAL A 41 -4.08 -12.35 0.31
C VAL A 41 -3.70 -11.29 -0.72
N LEU A 42 -3.26 -10.10 -0.29
CA LEU A 42 -2.83 -9.03 -1.20
C LEU A 42 -1.74 -9.50 -2.16
N ILE A 43 -0.70 -10.16 -1.65
CA ILE A 43 0.41 -10.66 -2.46
C ILE A 43 -0.08 -11.68 -3.49
N LYS A 44 -0.85 -12.69 -3.05
CA LYS A 44 -1.38 -13.72 -3.96
C LYS A 44 -2.30 -13.13 -5.03
N THR A 45 -3.13 -12.15 -4.66
CA THR A 45 -3.99 -11.46 -5.61
C THR A 45 -3.17 -10.66 -6.61
N ALA A 46 -2.12 -9.95 -6.17
CA ALA A 46 -1.24 -9.21 -7.06
C ALA A 46 -0.55 -10.13 -8.08
N GLU A 47 0.00 -11.25 -7.61
CA GLU A 47 0.68 -12.24 -8.48
C GLU A 47 -0.27 -12.90 -9.46
N LYS A 48 -1.51 -13.21 -9.03
CA LYS A 48 -2.56 -13.70 -9.94
C LYS A 48 -2.86 -12.69 -11.07
N ASN A 49 -2.66 -11.40 -10.83
CA ASN A 49 -2.85 -10.32 -11.81
C ASN A 49 -1.54 -9.93 -12.52
N GLY A 50 -0.48 -10.75 -12.44
CA GLY A 50 0.76 -10.57 -13.19
C GLY A 50 1.76 -9.59 -12.57
N ILE A 51 1.61 -9.22 -11.29
CA ILE A 51 2.59 -8.44 -10.54
C ILE A 51 3.51 -9.42 -9.79
N SER A 52 4.79 -9.46 -10.16
CA SER A 52 5.79 -10.40 -9.60
C SER A 52 6.26 -10.04 -8.18
N TRP A 53 5.34 -9.89 -7.24
CA TRP A 53 5.58 -9.29 -5.93
C TRP A 53 6.73 -9.95 -5.15
N ARG A 54 6.67 -11.28 -4.93
CA ARG A 54 7.72 -11.97 -4.16
C ARG A 54 9.08 -11.93 -4.87
N GLN A 55 9.08 -12.07 -6.19
CA GLN A 55 10.30 -12.01 -6.99
C GLN A 55 10.95 -10.62 -6.89
N THR A 56 10.19 -9.54 -7.05
CA THR A 56 10.70 -8.17 -6.91
C THR A 56 11.27 -7.94 -5.52
N HIS A 57 10.57 -8.38 -4.47
CA HIS A 57 11.08 -8.30 -3.10
C HIS A 57 12.42 -9.04 -2.95
N GLU A 58 12.50 -10.30 -3.42
CA GLU A 58 13.73 -11.10 -3.34
C GLU A 58 14.89 -10.46 -4.11
N GLN A 59 14.64 -9.92 -5.30
CA GLN A 59 15.65 -9.21 -6.09
C GLN A 59 16.17 -7.96 -5.38
N LEU A 60 15.30 -7.16 -4.80
CA LEU A 60 15.69 -5.95 -4.06
C LEU A 60 16.40 -6.31 -2.75
N ALA A 61 15.92 -7.31 -2.02
CA ALA A 61 16.53 -7.78 -0.78
C ALA A 61 17.92 -8.41 -0.99
N ALA A 62 18.15 -9.02 -2.16
CA ALA A 62 19.45 -9.56 -2.54
C ALA A 62 20.40 -8.50 -3.13
N SER A 63 19.93 -7.27 -3.35
CA SER A 63 20.75 -6.19 -3.87
C SER A 63 21.63 -5.56 -2.79
N ASP A 64 22.67 -4.85 -3.22
CA ASP A 64 23.58 -4.14 -2.32
C ASP A 64 23.01 -2.83 -1.77
N ILE A 65 21.71 -2.53 -1.96
CA ILE A 65 21.10 -1.26 -1.54
C ILE A 65 21.27 -0.97 -0.05
N HIS A 66 21.30 -2.01 0.79
CA HIS A 66 21.56 -1.90 2.22
C HIS A 66 22.95 -1.31 2.52
N THR A 67 23.94 -1.60 1.67
CA THR A 67 25.32 -1.09 1.83
C THR A 67 25.41 0.40 1.55
N LEU A 68 24.45 0.96 0.81
CA LEU A 68 24.37 2.40 0.52
C LEU A 68 23.70 3.18 1.64
N LEU A 69 23.02 2.53 2.60
CA LEU A 69 22.32 3.23 3.67
C LEU A 69 23.22 4.22 4.44
N PRO A 70 24.46 3.88 4.84
CA PRO A 70 25.33 4.82 5.55
C PRO A 70 25.75 6.04 4.72
N THR A 71 25.77 5.93 3.38
CA THR A 71 26.13 7.05 2.49
C THR A 71 24.92 7.93 2.15
N LEU A 72 23.71 7.38 2.27
CA LEU A 72 22.44 8.05 1.98
C LEU A 72 21.75 8.65 3.21
N THR A 73 22.19 8.29 4.41
CA THR A 73 21.58 8.75 5.65
C THR A 73 22.44 9.79 6.36
N ASN A 74 21.77 10.71 7.05
CA ASN A 74 22.41 11.66 7.95
C ASN A 74 22.09 11.24 9.39
N PRO A 75 23.08 10.79 10.20
CA PRO A 75 22.83 10.33 11.56
C PRO A 75 22.38 11.44 12.51
N GLU A 76 22.56 12.71 12.14
CA GLU A 76 22.11 13.86 12.92
C GLU A 76 20.60 14.13 12.76
N ILE A 77 19.93 13.45 11.83
CA ILE A 77 18.48 13.58 11.64
C ILE A 77 17.74 12.65 12.61
N GLY A 78 17.11 13.24 13.61
CA GLY A 78 16.10 12.58 14.42
C GLY A 78 14.77 12.48 13.65
N TYR A 79 14.18 11.29 13.61
CA TYR A 79 12.83 11.10 13.08
C TYR A 79 11.78 11.45 14.15
N PRO A 80 10.66 12.08 13.77
CA PRO A 80 9.56 12.29 14.71
C PRO A 80 8.96 10.95 15.15
N ASP A 81 8.44 10.88 16.37
CA ASP A 81 7.94 9.63 16.98
C ASP A 81 6.98 8.85 16.06
N TYR A 82 6.10 9.56 15.35
CA TYR A 82 5.12 8.94 14.45
C TYR A 82 5.76 8.19 13.27
N TYR A 83 7.00 8.51 12.90
CA TYR A 83 7.65 7.96 11.72
C TYR A 83 8.01 6.48 11.88
N GLN A 84 8.23 6.03 13.12
CA GLN A 84 8.60 4.66 13.45
C GLN A 84 7.42 3.81 13.96
N VAL A 85 6.22 4.38 14.00
CA VAL A 85 5.00 3.68 14.40
C VAL A 85 4.59 2.69 13.30
N PRO A 86 4.10 1.48 13.65
CA PRO A 86 3.59 0.52 12.67
C PRO A 86 2.58 1.11 11.69
N PHE A 87 2.67 0.72 10.42
CA PHE A 87 1.68 1.07 9.40
C PHE A 87 1.31 -0.17 8.57
N HIS A 88 0.07 -0.24 8.11
CA HIS A 88 -0.46 -1.39 7.37
C HIS A 88 -0.10 -2.75 8.05
N ALA A 89 0.71 -3.57 7.37
CA ALA A 89 1.16 -4.88 7.85
C ALA A 89 2.61 -4.88 8.38
N TYR A 90 3.25 -3.70 8.50
CA TYR A 90 4.67 -3.55 8.83
C TYR A 90 4.87 -2.98 10.23
N ASP A 91 5.59 -3.70 11.08
CA ASP A 91 5.76 -3.35 12.49
C ASP A 91 6.84 -2.29 12.73
N ALA A 92 7.82 -2.16 11.85
CA ALA A 92 8.96 -1.24 12.02
C ALA A 92 8.72 0.18 11.47
N GLY A 93 7.47 0.53 11.14
CA GLY A 93 7.13 1.84 10.60
C GLY A 93 7.83 2.17 9.28
N ASN A 94 8.02 3.46 8.99
CA ASN A 94 8.57 3.94 7.71
C ASN A 94 10.05 3.57 7.47
N LEU A 95 10.75 3.02 8.47
CA LEU A 95 12.13 2.54 8.35
C LEU A 95 12.21 1.03 8.05
N CYS A 96 11.08 0.41 7.69
CA CYS A 96 11.00 -1.03 7.43
C CYS A 96 11.51 -1.38 6.01
N TRP A 97 12.61 -2.13 5.93
CA TRP A 97 13.13 -2.66 4.66
C TRP A 97 12.14 -3.55 3.91
N GLN A 98 11.41 -4.40 4.63
CA GLN A 98 10.38 -5.24 4.02
C GLN A 98 9.30 -4.38 3.35
N ALA A 99 8.89 -3.27 3.96
CA ALA A 99 7.94 -2.35 3.35
C ALA A 99 8.54 -1.65 2.13
N ALA A 100 9.81 -1.22 2.22
CA ALA A 100 10.52 -0.57 1.13
C ALA A 100 10.60 -1.47 -0.12
N PHE A 101 10.95 -2.75 0.05
CA PHE A 101 11.05 -3.71 -1.05
C PHE A 101 9.71 -4.13 -1.66
N GLU A 102 8.61 -3.93 -0.93
CA GLU A 102 7.27 -4.27 -1.40
C GLU A 102 6.48 -3.06 -1.93
N ALA A 103 6.99 -1.84 -1.73
CA ALA A 103 6.28 -0.60 -2.03
C ALA A 103 5.82 -0.52 -3.49
N GLU A 104 6.67 -0.89 -4.44
CA GLU A 104 6.34 -0.86 -5.86
C GLU A 104 5.20 -1.84 -6.19
N SER A 105 5.35 -3.10 -5.79
CA SER A 105 4.34 -4.13 -6.04
C SER A 105 3.01 -3.83 -5.34
N ALA A 106 3.06 -3.25 -4.14
CA ALA A 106 1.90 -2.76 -3.42
C ALA A 106 1.18 -1.65 -4.18
N THR A 107 1.93 -0.71 -4.74
CA THR A 107 1.38 0.39 -5.55
C THR A 107 0.64 -0.15 -6.77
N TYR A 108 1.24 -1.07 -7.52
CA TYR A 108 0.61 -1.69 -8.69
C TYR A 108 -0.66 -2.47 -8.32
N ALA A 109 -0.63 -3.19 -7.20
CA ALA A 109 -1.79 -3.92 -6.72
C ALA A 109 -2.95 -3.01 -6.31
N MET A 110 -2.65 -1.81 -5.77
CA MET A 110 -3.68 -0.84 -5.42
C MET A 110 -4.30 -0.17 -6.65
N ALA A 111 -3.51 0.10 -7.69
CA ALA A 111 -4.03 0.69 -8.93
C ALA A 111 -5.14 -0.16 -9.58
N LEU A 112 -5.01 -1.49 -9.53
CA LEU A 112 -6.05 -2.43 -10.01
C LEU A 112 -7.40 -2.29 -9.30
N ARG A 113 -7.43 -1.70 -8.09
CA ARG A 113 -8.66 -1.57 -7.29
C ARG A 113 -9.45 -0.30 -7.61
N VAL A 114 -8.90 0.61 -8.39
CA VAL A 114 -9.53 1.91 -8.72
C VAL A 114 -10.69 1.74 -9.71
N TRP A 115 -10.54 0.87 -10.70
CA TRP A 115 -11.56 0.57 -11.72
C TRP A 115 -12.00 -0.89 -11.67
N PRO A 116 -12.71 -1.33 -10.62
CA PRO A 116 -12.99 -2.74 -10.37
C PRO A 116 -13.90 -3.39 -11.43
N GLN A 117 -14.59 -2.60 -12.25
CA GLN A 117 -15.49 -3.09 -13.31
C GLN A 117 -14.84 -3.13 -14.69
N GLU A 118 -13.59 -2.72 -14.80
CA GLU A 118 -12.82 -2.77 -16.03
C GLU A 118 -11.77 -3.88 -15.95
N SER A 119 -11.60 -4.64 -17.03
CA SER A 119 -10.55 -5.66 -17.12
C SER A 119 -9.23 -5.03 -17.55
N LEU A 120 -8.58 -4.29 -16.64
CA LEU A 120 -7.29 -3.64 -16.89
C LEU A 120 -6.11 -4.54 -16.48
N THR A 121 -5.01 -4.48 -17.23
CA THR A 121 -3.71 -4.96 -16.73
C THR A 121 -3.20 -4.03 -15.64
N TRP A 122 -2.30 -4.51 -14.78
CA TRP A 122 -1.74 -3.66 -13.72
C TRP A 122 -0.96 -2.46 -14.30
N GLN A 123 -0.30 -2.63 -15.46
CA GLN A 123 0.40 -1.56 -16.15
C GLN A 123 -0.57 -0.48 -16.62
N ALA A 124 -1.68 -0.88 -17.26
CA ALA A 124 -2.68 0.07 -17.75
C ALA A 124 -3.36 0.81 -16.60
N ALA A 125 -3.71 0.10 -15.52
CA ALA A 125 -4.28 0.70 -14.32
C ALA A 125 -3.30 1.69 -13.68
N GLN A 126 -2.03 1.30 -13.49
CA GLN A 126 -1.02 2.17 -12.90
C GLN A 126 -0.75 3.41 -13.76
N ALA A 127 -0.59 3.24 -15.08
CA ALA A 127 -0.36 4.35 -16.00
C ALA A 127 -1.53 5.34 -16.00
N ARG A 128 -2.77 4.83 -16.03
CA ARG A 128 -3.98 5.65 -15.94
C ARG A 128 -4.05 6.39 -14.61
N LEU A 129 -3.76 5.71 -13.49
CA LEU A 129 -3.82 6.32 -12.17
C LEU A 129 -2.80 7.47 -12.06
N ARG A 130 -1.54 7.21 -12.43
CA ARG A 130 -0.48 8.23 -12.40
C ARG A 130 -0.76 9.42 -13.31
N SER A 131 -1.20 9.16 -14.55
CA SER A 131 -1.45 10.24 -15.52
C SER A 131 -2.71 11.05 -15.25
N SER A 132 -3.67 10.52 -14.50
CA SER A 132 -4.96 11.21 -14.28
C SER A 132 -4.81 12.60 -13.65
N PHE A 133 -3.92 12.75 -12.67
CA PHE A 133 -3.65 14.05 -12.06
C PHE A 133 -2.95 15.00 -13.04
N HIS A 134 -2.00 14.50 -13.82
CA HIS A 134 -1.27 15.28 -14.82
C HIS A 134 -2.18 15.79 -15.94
N GLN A 135 -3.15 14.97 -16.37
CA GLN A 135 -4.15 15.36 -17.35
C GLN A 135 -5.03 16.50 -16.84
N VAL A 136 -5.44 16.47 -15.57
CA VAL A 136 -6.18 17.58 -14.97
C VAL A 136 -5.29 18.81 -14.87
N LEU A 137 -4.06 18.66 -14.40
CA LEU A 137 -3.14 19.79 -14.22
C LEU A 137 -2.82 20.51 -15.55
N SER A 138 -2.71 19.77 -16.66
CA SER A 138 -2.43 20.36 -17.98
C SER A 138 -3.50 21.34 -18.45
N ASP A 139 -4.71 21.27 -17.92
CA ASP A 139 -5.78 22.22 -18.24
C ASP A 139 -5.58 23.58 -17.55
N TYR A 140 -4.72 23.66 -16.53
CA TYR A 140 -4.53 24.85 -15.69
C TYR A 140 -3.14 25.48 -15.81
N ILE A 141 -2.23 24.89 -16.58
CA ILE A 141 -0.86 25.40 -16.74
C ILE A 141 -0.51 25.59 -18.22
N THR A 142 0.35 26.57 -18.51
CA THR A 142 0.81 26.89 -19.87
C THR A 142 2.06 26.12 -20.29
N GLY A 143 2.76 25.49 -19.34
CA GLY A 143 3.95 24.66 -19.60
C GLY A 143 3.63 23.17 -19.63
N PRO A 144 4.56 22.32 -20.12
CA PRO A 144 4.38 20.87 -20.08
C PRO A 144 4.34 20.37 -18.63
N VAL A 145 3.41 19.46 -18.32
CA VAL A 145 3.43 18.73 -17.04
C VAL A 145 4.57 17.72 -17.08
N GLN A 146 5.42 17.71 -16.06
CA GLN A 146 6.54 16.76 -15.89
C GLN A 146 6.32 15.94 -14.60
N ASP A 147 6.60 14.64 -14.67
CA ASP A 147 6.66 13.72 -13.51
C ASP A 147 7.87 14.03 -12.61
#